data_AF-A0A956FYU5-F1
#
_entry.id   AF-A0A956FYU5-F1
#
_cell.length_a   1.000
_cell.length_b   1.000
_cell.length_c   1.000
_cell.angle_alpha   90.00
_cell.angle_beta   90.00
_cell.angle_gamma   90.00
#
_symmetry.space_group_name_H-M   'P 1'
#
loop_
_entity.id
_entity.type
_entity.pdbx_description
1 polymer ?
#
loop_
_entity_poly.entity_id
_entity_poly.type
_entity_poly.pdbx_seq_one_letter_code
_entity_poly.pdbx_strand_id
1 'polypeptide(L)'
;MTLFRFCLVMAAAASVLVGCLPDPGPFYPRPDDSTVAPDSPPTTDGPNVTPDTNNPLPDTNNPLPDGPGNGDTTVDMGSAAPTWTQVFNQVISPNCSCHMNGGTSGGLNMDDANAAYTNLVGVNARGAGPCSGQTRVVASDSSSSVLYNKLDGGGGLCGNQMPRNAPKLAQNLIDMVRDWIDAGAQQ
;
A
#
# COMPACT_ATOMS: atom_id res chain seq x y z
N MET A 1 50.81 33.88 38.35
CA MET A 1 50.05 34.53 39.45
C MET A 1 48.84 35.20 38.79
N THR A 2 47.58 34.95 39.12
CA THR A 2 46.96 34.77 40.44
C THR A 2 45.67 33.93 40.30
N LEU A 3 45.51 32.92 41.16
CA LEU A 3 44.29 32.15 41.43
C LEU A 3 43.17 33.05 41.97
N PHE A 4 41.89 32.72 41.75
CA PHE A 4 40.97 32.34 42.84
C PHE A 4 39.63 31.77 42.32
N ARG A 5 39.32 30.57 42.80
CA ARG A 5 38.04 29.84 42.73
C ARG A 5 37.06 30.38 43.80
N PHE A 6 35.83 29.84 43.78
CA PHE A 6 34.67 29.95 44.69
C PHE A 6 33.58 30.91 44.17
N CYS A 7 32.29 30.58 44.17
CA CYS A 7 31.58 29.73 45.13
C CYS A 7 30.50 28.86 44.47
N LEU A 8 30.51 27.59 44.89
CA LEU A 8 29.42 26.64 44.88
C LEU A 8 28.17 27.24 45.54
N VAL A 9 27.01 27.18 44.89
CA VAL A 9 25.73 27.11 45.60
C VAL A 9 25.00 25.88 45.08
N MET A 10 25.25 24.78 45.78
CA MET A 10 24.32 23.66 45.85
C MET A 10 23.07 24.16 46.57
N ALA A 11 21.92 24.14 45.89
CA ALA A 11 20.64 24.12 46.56
C ALA A 11 20.04 22.73 46.34
N ALA A 12 20.33 21.83 47.28
CA ALA A 12 19.55 20.63 47.49
C ALA A 12 18.39 20.97 48.43
N ALA A 13 17.16 20.69 47.99
CA ALA A 13 16.02 20.54 48.88
C ALA A 13 15.25 19.28 48.45
N ALA A 14 15.10 18.38 49.42
CA ALA A 14 14.56 17.05 49.26
C ALA A 14 13.02 17.05 49.25
N SER A 15 12.49 16.15 48.41
CA SER A 15 11.34 15.25 48.63
C SER A 15 10.02 15.82 49.17
N VAL A 16 9.00 15.79 48.32
CA VAL A 16 7.69 15.26 48.70
C VAL A 16 7.36 14.09 47.77
N LEU A 17 7.22 12.92 48.37
CA LEU A 17 6.79 11.68 47.77
C LEU A 17 5.26 11.71 47.66
N VAL A 18 4.70 11.87 46.46
CA VAL A 18 3.32 11.46 46.15
C VAL A 18 3.35 10.84 44.77
N GLY A 19 3.11 9.53 44.71
CA GLY A 19 3.04 8.78 43.48
C GLY A 19 1.80 9.17 42.67
N CYS A 20 2.00 9.39 41.37
CA CYS A 20 1.00 9.09 40.37
C CYS A 20 1.47 7.83 39.64
N LEU A 21 0.78 6.73 39.91
CA LEU A 21 0.87 5.46 39.20
C LEU A 21 0.79 5.69 37.68
N PRO A 22 1.38 4.80 36.87
CA PRO A 22 1.06 4.72 35.44
C PRO A 22 -0.43 4.41 35.28
N ASP A 23 -1.12 5.16 34.41
CA ASP A 23 -2.48 4.85 33.94
C ASP A 23 -2.54 3.42 33.37
N PRO A 24 -3.25 2.47 34.00
CA PRO A 24 -3.75 1.33 33.27
C PRO A 24 -4.99 1.84 32.52
N GLY A 25 -4.89 1.94 31.18
CA GLY A 25 -6.05 2.20 30.34
C GLY A 25 -7.21 1.24 30.68
N PRO A 26 -8.45 1.61 30.35
CA PRO A 26 -9.60 0.76 30.66
C PRO A 26 -9.44 -0.60 29.98
N PHE A 27 -9.29 -1.64 30.80
CA PHE A 27 -9.64 -2.99 30.41
C PHE A 27 -11.13 -2.95 30.06
N TYR A 28 -11.45 -2.96 28.77
CA TYR A 28 -12.79 -3.30 28.33
C TYR A 28 -12.97 -4.81 28.59
N PRO A 29 -13.87 -5.24 29.51
CA PRO A 29 -14.32 -6.62 29.50
C PRO A 29 -15.04 -6.86 28.16
N ARG A 30 -14.63 -7.90 27.44
CA ARG A 30 -15.52 -8.50 26.44
C ARG A 30 -16.79 -8.94 27.17
N PRO A 31 -18.00 -8.60 26.71
CA PRO A 31 -19.18 -9.32 27.14
C PRO A 31 -19.07 -10.76 26.63
N ASP A 32 -18.84 -11.69 27.56
CA ASP A 32 -19.19 -13.08 27.41
C ASP A 32 -20.72 -13.19 27.52
N ASP A 33 -21.40 -13.12 26.39
CA ASP A 33 -22.78 -13.61 26.31
C ASP A 33 -22.74 -15.15 26.33
N SER A 34 -22.76 -15.67 27.56
CA SER A 34 -22.88 -17.10 27.86
C SER A 34 -24.36 -17.43 28.12
N THR A 35 -25.20 -17.48 27.09
CA THR A 35 -26.55 -18.10 27.20
C THR A 35 -27.01 -18.94 26.00
N VAL A 36 -26.12 -19.49 25.17
CA VAL A 36 -26.53 -20.50 24.16
C VAL A 36 -25.86 -21.85 24.42
N ALA A 37 -26.69 -22.86 24.63
CA ALA A 37 -26.34 -24.24 24.88
C ALA A 37 -25.62 -24.90 23.68
N PRO A 38 -24.78 -25.93 23.91
CA PRO A 38 -24.13 -26.69 22.85
C PRO A 38 -25.08 -27.78 22.33
N ASP A 39 -25.64 -27.59 21.13
CA ASP A 39 -26.27 -28.69 20.41
C ASP A 39 -25.19 -29.59 19.78
N SER A 40 -25.31 -30.87 20.08
CA SER A 40 -24.46 -31.99 19.70
C SER A 40 -24.62 -32.39 18.21
N PRO A 41 -23.73 -33.24 17.65
CA PRO A 41 -23.51 -33.38 16.21
C PRO A 41 -24.47 -34.38 15.54
N PRO A 42 -24.75 -34.26 14.23
CA PRO A 42 -25.31 -35.36 13.48
C PRO A 42 -24.22 -36.37 13.10
N THR A 43 -24.50 -37.63 13.41
CA THR A 43 -23.71 -38.83 13.11
C THR A 43 -23.62 -39.14 11.61
N THR A 44 -22.49 -39.71 11.22
CA THR A 44 -22.21 -40.36 9.94
C THR A 44 -23.02 -41.62 9.71
N ASP A 45 -23.51 -41.82 8.49
CA ASP A 45 -23.49 -43.12 7.79
C ASP A 45 -23.41 -42.86 6.26
N GLY A 46 -22.45 -43.54 5.60
CA GLY A 46 -22.11 -43.37 4.18
C GLY A 46 -23.06 -44.08 3.21
N PRO A 47 -22.69 -44.23 1.91
CA PRO A 47 -21.55 -45.08 1.56
C PRO A 47 -20.57 -44.53 0.50
N ASN A 48 -19.29 -44.71 0.82
CA ASN A 48 -18.17 -45.17 -0.01
C ASN A 48 -18.36 -45.29 -1.54
N VAL A 49 -17.61 -44.49 -2.31
CA VAL A 49 -17.02 -44.92 -3.59
C VAL A 49 -15.56 -44.42 -3.66
N THR A 50 -14.67 -45.34 -4.01
CA THR A 50 -13.21 -45.28 -3.96
C THR A 50 -12.58 -44.37 -5.04
N PRO A 51 -11.29 -43.99 -4.91
CA PRO A 51 -10.53 -43.32 -5.96
C PRO A 51 -10.13 -44.30 -7.07
N ASP A 52 -10.45 -44.00 -8.34
CA ASP A 52 -9.88 -44.70 -9.49
C ASP A 52 -8.98 -43.75 -10.29
N THR A 53 -7.69 -44.01 -10.20
CA THR A 53 -6.66 -43.55 -11.12
C THR A 53 -6.60 -44.49 -12.33
N ASN A 54 -7.14 -44.11 -13.50
CA ASN A 54 -6.72 -44.62 -14.82
C ASN A 54 -7.29 -43.77 -16.00
N ASN A 55 -6.39 -43.01 -16.65
CA ASN A 55 -6.48 -42.41 -18.00
C ASN A 55 -6.93 -43.46 -19.07
N PRO A 56 -7.50 -43.16 -20.28
CA PRO A 56 -7.18 -42.04 -21.19
C PRO A 56 -8.31 -41.40 -22.04
N LEU A 57 -8.07 -40.16 -22.51
CA LEU A 57 -8.76 -39.51 -23.65
C LEU A 57 -8.68 -40.37 -24.94
N PRO A 58 -9.67 -40.33 -25.86
CA PRO A 58 -9.75 -39.24 -26.84
C PRO A 58 -11.14 -38.74 -27.28
N ASP A 59 -11.13 -37.47 -27.72
CA ASP A 59 -12.01 -36.65 -28.58
C ASP A 59 -13.10 -37.35 -29.43
N THR A 60 -14.28 -36.71 -29.56
CA THR A 60 -14.87 -36.35 -30.89
C THR A 60 -16.11 -35.44 -30.76
N ASN A 61 -15.94 -34.19 -31.19
CA ASN A 61 -16.84 -33.44 -32.09
C ASN A 61 -18.37 -33.70 -32.02
N ASN A 62 -19.15 -32.77 -31.43
CA ASN A 62 -20.01 -31.81 -32.17
C ASN A 62 -20.75 -30.82 -31.21
N PRO A 63 -21.07 -29.59 -31.64
CA PRO A 63 -21.60 -28.51 -30.80
C PRO A 63 -23.13 -28.42 -30.78
N LEU A 64 -23.70 -27.99 -29.65
CA LEU A 64 -25.08 -27.48 -29.54
C LEU A 64 -25.08 -25.94 -29.50
N PRO A 65 -26.00 -25.23 -30.17
CA PRO A 65 -25.90 -23.79 -30.38
C PRO A 65 -26.85 -23.00 -29.46
N ASP A 66 -26.33 -22.39 -28.40
CA ASP A 66 -27.13 -21.50 -27.54
C ASP A 66 -26.51 -20.08 -27.44
N GLY A 67 -27.10 -19.15 -28.19
CA GLY A 67 -27.25 -17.75 -27.81
C GLY A 67 -26.08 -16.77 -28.04
N PRO A 68 -26.37 -15.48 -28.31
CA PRO A 68 -25.33 -14.47 -28.47
C PRO A 68 -24.75 -14.10 -27.10
N GLY A 69 -23.75 -14.87 -26.66
CA GLY A 69 -22.82 -14.42 -25.65
C GLY A 69 -22.01 -13.26 -26.21
N ASN A 70 -22.23 -12.06 -25.67
CA ASN A 70 -21.37 -10.92 -25.95
C ASN A 70 -19.96 -11.28 -25.47
N GLY A 71 -19.06 -11.41 -26.44
CA GLY A 71 -17.73 -11.99 -26.33
C GLY A 71 -16.96 -11.61 -25.07
N ASP A 72 -16.88 -12.57 -24.15
CA ASP A 72 -15.67 -12.80 -23.38
C ASP A 72 -14.66 -13.45 -24.34
N THR A 73 -14.05 -12.59 -25.15
CA THR A 73 -12.88 -12.94 -25.95
C THR A 73 -11.83 -11.88 -25.67
N THR A 74 -11.16 -11.97 -24.53
CA THR A 74 -9.82 -11.40 -24.44
C THR A 74 -8.87 -12.49 -24.02
N VAL A 75 -8.42 -13.23 -25.03
CA VAL A 75 -7.07 -13.77 -25.10
C VAL A 75 -6.09 -12.80 -24.43
N ASP A 76 -5.57 -13.21 -23.27
CA ASP A 76 -4.42 -12.58 -22.63
C ASP A 76 -3.21 -12.83 -23.54
N MET A 77 -3.06 -11.95 -24.52
CA MET A 77 -1.85 -11.77 -25.31
C MET A 77 -1.23 -10.46 -24.86
N GLY A 78 -0.43 -10.52 -23.80
CA GLY A 78 0.64 -9.56 -23.51
C GLY A 78 0.28 -8.10 -23.83
N SER A 79 -0.71 -7.55 -23.14
CA SER A 79 -0.95 -6.10 -23.20
C SER A 79 0.35 -5.40 -22.82
N ALA A 80 0.88 -4.60 -23.74
CA ALA A 80 2.11 -3.86 -23.52
C ALA A 80 1.95 -3.03 -22.24
N ALA A 81 3.01 -2.99 -21.42
CA ALA A 81 3.00 -2.22 -20.19
C ALA A 81 2.65 -0.75 -20.47
N PRO A 82 1.97 -0.06 -19.53
CA PRO A 82 1.67 1.36 -19.70
C PRO A 82 2.93 2.19 -19.91
N THR A 83 2.89 3.14 -20.82
CA THR A 83 3.98 4.10 -21.06
C THR A 83 4.00 5.17 -19.98
N TRP A 84 5.16 5.80 -19.77
CA TRP A 84 5.25 6.97 -18.90
C TRP A 84 4.30 8.09 -19.32
N THR A 85 4.11 8.32 -20.62
CA THR A 85 3.16 9.33 -21.11
C THR A 85 1.73 9.04 -20.65
N GLN A 86 1.30 7.76 -20.64
CA GLN A 86 -0.01 7.38 -20.13
C GLN A 86 -0.11 7.59 -18.62
N VAL A 87 0.90 7.16 -17.86
CA VAL A 87 0.96 7.37 -16.40
C VAL A 87 0.92 8.86 -16.06
N PHE A 88 1.69 9.69 -16.76
CA PHE A 88 1.73 11.12 -16.50
C PHE A 88 0.38 11.78 -16.78
N ASN A 89 -0.22 11.53 -17.95
CA ASN A 89 -1.45 12.22 -18.37
C ASN A 89 -2.68 11.75 -17.59
N GLN A 90 -2.74 10.48 -17.17
CA GLN A 90 -3.93 9.91 -16.53
C GLN A 90 -3.83 9.92 -15.00
N VAL A 91 -2.61 9.88 -14.45
CA VAL A 91 -2.40 9.77 -13.00
C VAL A 91 -1.73 11.03 -12.44
N ILE A 92 -0.54 11.38 -12.92
CA ILE A 92 0.27 12.43 -12.28
C ILE A 92 -0.35 13.83 -12.48
N SER A 93 -0.55 14.24 -13.73
CA SER A 93 -1.06 15.58 -14.09
C SER A 93 -2.41 15.90 -13.43
N PRO A 94 -3.45 15.03 -13.49
CA PRO A 94 -4.76 15.36 -12.91
C PRO A 94 -4.85 15.18 -11.39
N ASN A 95 -4.01 14.34 -10.77
CA ASN A 95 -4.20 13.96 -9.36
C ASN A 95 -3.09 14.45 -8.42
N CYS A 96 -1.96 14.94 -8.93
CA CYS A 96 -0.80 15.34 -8.12
C CYS A 96 -0.54 16.85 -8.12
N SER A 97 -1.57 17.67 -8.30
CA SER A 97 -1.46 19.15 -8.40
C SER A 97 -0.81 19.83 -7.18
N CYS A 98 -0.83 19.20 -6.00
CA CYS A 98 -0.11 19.69 -4.81
C CYS A 98 1.42 19.65 -4.94
N HIS A 99 1.94 18.98 -5.98
CA HIS A 99 3.36 18.88 -6.32
C HIS A 99 3.70 19.66 -7.61
N MET A 100 2.81 20.57 -8.00
CA MET A 100 2.91 21.41 -9.19
C MET A 100 2.76 22.89 -8.83
N ASN A 101 3.11 23.78 -9.75
CA ASN A 101 2.93 25.23 -9.68
C ASN A 101 3.50 25.85 -8.39
N GLY A 102 4.70 25.41 -8.00
CA GLY A 102 5.35 25.84 -6.75
C GLY A 102 5.03 24.99 -5.52
N GLY A 103 4.09 24.04 -5.64
CA GLY A 103 3.92 22.96 -4.68
C GLY A 103 5.14 22.05 -4.71
N THR A 104 6.00 22.12 -3.69
CA THR A 104 7.27 21.37 -3.64
C THR A 104 7.33 20.43 -2.43
N SER A 105 6.17 19.97 -1.96
CA SER A 105 6.10 19.04 -0.83
C SER A 105 6.97 17.82 -1.09
N GLY A 106 7.87 17.53 -0.16
CA GLY A 106 8.86 16.45 -0.32
C GLY A 106 9.94 16.74 -1.36
N GLY A 107 10.15 18.00 -1.77
CA GLY A 107 11.12 18.42 -2.79
C GLY A 107 10.81 17.84 -4.17
N LEU A 108 9.54 17.87 -4.57
CA LEU A 108 9.04 17.21 -5.77
C LEU A 108 8.40 18.24 -6.69
N ASN A 109 8.92 18.37 -7.92
CA ASN A 109 8.33 19.15 -9.00
C ASN A 109 7.77 18.17 -10.04
N MET A 110 6.50 18.31 -10.37
CA MET A 110 5.78 17.49 -11.36
C MET A 110 5.10 18.34 -12.46
N ASP A 111 5.55 19.58 -12.69
CA ASP A 111 4.92 20.53 -13.62
C ASP A 111 4.80 20.01 -15.07
N ASP A 112 5.75 19.19 -15.50
CA ASP A 112 5.75 18.54 -16.82
C ASP A 112 6.22 17.09 -16.75
N ALA A 113 5.97 16.34 -17.83
CA ALA A 113 6.27 14.91 -17.90
C ALA A 113 7.76 14.59 -17.72
N ASN A 114 8.66 15.42 -18.23
CA ASN A 114 10.09 15.17 -18.12
C ASN A 114 10.61 15.51 -16.72
N ALA A 115 10.19 16.63 -16.15
CA ALA A 115 10.51 17.01 -14.78
C ALA A 115 9.97 15.98 -13.78
N ALA A 116 8.72 15.55 -13.94
CA ALA A 116 8.11 14.54 -13.08
C ALA A 116 8.88 13.21 -13.14
N TYR A 117 9.21 12.70 -14.34
CA TYR A 117 9.98 11.46 -14.47
C TYR A 117 11.34 11.55 -13.79
N THR A 118 12.10 12.62 -14.09
CA THR A 118 13.44 12.86 -13.53
C THR A 118 13.41 12.96 -12.01
N ASN A 119 12.32 13.48 -11.45
CA ASN A 119 12.15 13.58 -10.01
C ASN A 119 11.63 12.29 -9.37
N LEU A 120 11.09 11.33 -10.12
CA LEU A 120 10.49 10.11 -9.56
C LEU A 120 11.43 8.90 -9.65
N VAL A 121 11.97 8.63 -10.83
CA VAL A 121 12.64 7.34 -11.10
C VAL A 121 14.05 7.33 -10.51
N GLY A 122 14.31 6.40 -9.58
CA GLY A 122 15.61 6.27 -8.92
C GLY A 122 15.96 7.37 -7.93
N VAL A 123 15.04 8.29 -7.62
CA VAL A 123 15.29 9.43 -6.72
C VAL A 123 14.80 9.14 -5.31
N ASN A 124 15.60 9.44 -4.29
CA ASN A 124 15.17 9.31 -2.89
C ASN A 124 14.05 10.30 -2.54
N ALA A 125 13.03 9.81 -1.86
CA ALA A 125 12.00 10.59 -1.22
C ALA A 125 12.59 11.47 -0.11
N ARG A 126 12.02 12.67 0.05
CA ARG A 126 12.46 13.66 1.04
C ARG A 126 11.26 14.08 1.91
N GLY A 127 11.57 14.78 3.00
CA GLY A 127 10.57 15.31 3.93
C GLY A 127 10.53 14.53 5.24
N ALA A 128 9.58 14.90 6.11
CA ALA A 128 9.33 14.21 7.37
C ALA A 128 8.27 13.12 7.13
N GLY A 129 8.69 11.86 7.16
CA GLY A 129 7.80 10.71 6.98
C GLY A 129 8.55 9.38 7.02
N PRO A 130 7.84 8.26 7.23
CA PRO A 130 8.44 6.94 7.42
C PRO A 130 9.24 6.44 6.20
N CYS A 131 8.89 6.90 5.00
CA CYS A 131 9.60 6.57 3.77
C CYS A 131 10.63 7.63 3.34
N SER A 132 10.99 8.57 4.22
CA SER A 132 12.07 9.52 3.92
C SER A 132 13.38 8.78 3.70
N GLY A 133 14.11 9.12 2.64
CA GLY A 133 15.33 8.41 2.23
C GLY A 133 15.10 7.15 1.39
N GLN A 134 13.88 6.61 1.30
CA GLN A 134 13.57 5.49 0.39
C GLN A 134 13.36 5.98 -1.05
N THR A 135 13.44 5.10 -2.05
CA THR A 135 13.34 5.48 -3.46
C THR A 135 11.89 5.74 -3.89
N ARG A 136 11.64 6.86 -4.57
CA ARG A 136 10.32 7.28 -5.06
C ARG A 136 9.72 6.25 -6.03
N VAL A 137 10.49 5.85 -7.03
CA VAL A 137 10.17 4.73 -7.93
C VAL A 137 11.42 3.85 -8.08
N VAL A 138 11.28 2.59 -7.67
CA VAL A 138 12.23 1.50 -7.89
C VAL A 138 11.77 0.76 -9.14
N ALA A 139 12.53 0.88 -10.24
CA ALA A 139 12.21 0.17 -11.47
C ALA A 139 12.12 -1.34 -11.21
N SER A 140 11.11 -1.98 -11.80
CA SER A 140 10.79 -3.41 -11.63
C SER A 140 10.35 -3.84 -10.22
N ASP A 141 10.10 -2.90 -9.31
CA ASP A 141 9.59 -3.20 -7.96
C ASP A 141 8.65 -2.10 -7.44
N SER A 142 7.36 -2.21 -7.78
CA SER A 142 6.31 -1.34 -7.26
C SER A 142 6.14 -1.45 -5.74
N SER A 143 6.36 -2.63 -5.16
CA SER A 143 6.17 -2.87 -3.72
C SER A 143 7.16 -2.06 -2.85
N SER A 144 8.39 -1.88 -3.34
CA SER A 144 9.42 -1.05 -2.71
C SER A 144 9.36 0.43 -3.13
N SER A 145 8.43 0.81 -4.02
CA SER A 145 8.32 2.17 -4.54
C SER A 145 7.43 3.04 -3.65
N VAL A 146 7.96 4.17 -3.17
CA VAL A 146 7.19 5.12 -2.34
C VAL A 146 5.98 5.67 -3.08
N LEU A 147 6.09 5.92 -4.40
CA LEU A 147 4.97 6.40 -5.21
C LEU A 147 3.77 5.43 -5.12
N TYR A 148 3.98 4.15 -5.40
CA TYR A 148 2.91 3.15 -5.36
C TYR A 148 2.28 3.04 -3.97
N ASN A 149 3.10 2.92 -2.92
CA ASN A 149 2.64 2.87 -1.54
C ASN A 149 1.80 4.09 -1.13
N LYS A 150 2.12 5.28 -1.66
CA LYS A 150 1.36 6.51 -1.44
C LYS A 150 0.02 6.53 -2.16
N LEU A 151 -0.07 5.98 -3.37
CA LEU A 151 -1.31 5.97 -4.18
C LEU A 151 -2.29 4.89 -3.74
N ASP A 152 -1.78 3.68 -3.47
CA ASP A 152 -2.59 2.58 -2.95
C ASP A 152 -2.99 2.79 -1.47
N GLY A 153 -2.33 3.73 -0.81
CA GLY A 153 -2.51 4.00 0.62
C GLY A 153 -1.73 3.03 1.49
N GLY A 154 -1.30 1.87 0.96
CA GLY A 154 -0.23 1.02 1.51
C GLY A 154 -0.34 0.75 3.01
N GLY A 155 -1.55 0.64 3.56
CA GLY A 155 -1.80 0.52 5.00
C GLY A 155 -1.21 1.65 5.88
N GLY A 156 -0.83 2.79 5.29
CA GLY A 156 -0.17 3.90 5.96
C GLY A 156 1.36 3.79 6.06
N LEU A 157 1.99 2.80 5.41
CA LEU A 157 3.43 2.53 5.50
C LEU A 157 4.30 3.74 5.14
N CYS A 158 3.92 4.48 4.10
CA CYS A 158 4.60 5.71 3.70
C CYS A 158 3.95 6.98 4.25
N GLY A 159 3.09 6.88 5.27
CA GLY A 159 2.29 7.98 5.82
C GLY A 159 0.99 8.17 5.03
N ASN A 160 0.43 9.39 5.06
CA ASN A 160 -0.87 9.67 4.44
C ASN A 160 -0.92 9.32 2.94
N GLN A 161 -2.05 8.74 2.53
CA GLN A 161 -2.41 8.44 1.15
C GLN A 161 -2.43 9.72 0.28
N MET A 162 -2.04 9.57 -0.99
CA MET A 162 -2.10 10.60 -2.02
C MET A 162 -3.11 10.21 -3.10
N PRO A 163 -3.93 11.14 -3.62
CA PRO A 163 -3.89 12.59 -3.35
C PRO A 163 -4.42 12.94 -1.97
N ARG A 164 -3.83 13.97 -1.36
CA ARG A 164 -4.19 14.38 0.00
C ARG A 164 -5.57 15.03 0.02
N ASN A 165 -6.39 14.71 1.02
CA ASN A 165 -7.75 15.25 1.20
C ASN A 165 -8.70 14.95 0.02
N ALA A 166 -8.40 13.93 -0.77
CA ALA A 166 -9.25 13.41 -1.82
C ALA A 166 -9.50 11.91 -1.59
N PRO A 167 -10.53 11.33 -2.20
CA PRO A 167 -10.68 9.88 -2.24
C PRO A 167 -9.43 9.19 -2.79
N LYS A 168 -9.25 7.91 -2.44
CA LYS A 168 -8.28 7.03 -3.10
C LYS A 168 -8.51 7.07 -4.61
N LEU A 169 -7.43 7.06 -5.39
CA LEU A 169 -7.53 6.88 -6.84
C LEU A 169 -8.29 5.59 -7.18
N ALA A 170 -8.93 5.59 -8.35
CA ALA A 170 -9.54 4.38 -8.90
C ALA A 170 -8.49 3.28 -9.08
N GLN A 171 -8.86 2.03 -8.78
CA GLN A 171 -7.92 0.93 -8.73
C GLN A 171 -7.20 0.70 -10.07
N ASN A 172 -7.89 0.88 -11.20
CA ASN A 172 -7.29 0.76 -12.53
C ASN A 172 -6.15 1.77 -12.79
N LEU A 173 -6.22 2.98 -12.20
CA LEU A 173 -5.15 3.98 -12.33
C LEU A 173 -3.96 3.63 -11.43
N ILE A 174 -4.22 3.03 -10.27
CA ILE A 174 -3.18 2.54 -9.37
C ILE A 174 -2.46 1.34 -10.00
N ASP A 175 -3.22 0.41 -10.59
CA ASP A 175 -2.69 -0.74 -11.32
C ASP A 175 -1.88 -0.28 -12.54
N MET A 176 -2.32 0.76 -13.26
CA MET A 176 -1.52 1.36 -14.34
C MET A 176 -0.14 1.83 -13.87
N VAL A 177 -0.04 2.45 -12.68
CA VAL A 177 1.26 2.84 -12.11
C VAL A 177 2.06 1.61 -11.70
N ARG A 178 1.42 0.62 -11.05
CA ARG A 178 2.07 -0.64 -10.67
C ARG A 178 2.71 -1.31 -11.88
N ASP A 179 1.93 -1.52 -12.93
CA ASP A 179 2.33 -2.27 -14.10
C ASP A 179 3.43 -1.52 -14.90
N TRP A 180 3.38 -0.18 -14.93
CA TRP A 180 4.48 0.62 -15.49
C TRP A 180 5.78 0.48 -14.68
N ILE A 181 5.70 0.53 -13.34
CA ILE A 181 6.88 0.37 -12.48
C ILE A 181 7.47 -1.04 -12.66
N ASP A 182 6.62 -2.07 -12.57
CA ASP A 182 7.03 -3.48 -12.62
C ASP A 182 7.61 -3.84 -14.00
N ALA A 183 7.15 -3.19 -15.07
CA ALA A 183 7.75 -3.30 -16.41
C ALA A 183 9.11 -2.58 -16.56
N GLY A 184 9.63 -1.95 -15.50
CA GLY A 184 10.93 -1.29 -15.49
C GLY A 184 10.88 0.24 -15.57
N ALA A 185 9.71 0.85 -15.34
CA ALA A 185 9.53 2.29 -15.23
C ALA A 185 10.09 3.08 -16.45
N GLN A 186 9.85 2.60 -17.66
CA GLN A 186 10.41 3.19 -18.89
C GLN A 186 9.79 4.56 -19.21
N GLN A 187 10.61 5.49 -19.72
CA GLN A 187 10.19 6.83 -20.14
C GLN A 187 9.53 6.83 -21.52
#